data_AF-A0A818MQD9-F1
#
_entry.id   AF-A0A818MQD9-F1
#
_cell.length_a   1.000
_cell.length_b   1.000
_cell.length_c   1.000
_cell.angle_alpha   90.00
_cell.angle_beta   90.00
_cell.angle_gamma   90.00
#
_symmetry.space_group_name_H-M   'P 1'
#
loop_
_entity.id
_entity.type
_entity.pdbx_description
1 polymer ?
#
loop_
_entity_poly.entity_id
_entity_poly.type
_entity_poly.pdbx_seq_one_letter_code
_entity_poly.pdbx_strand_id
1 'polypeptide(L)'
;MKPQTIDTQQQHLLTVIPFRYRILLYLNILLVVVDICINTFSEFLAPNTFGQLIIFIIQDVCIVLAVTLLIVMILTTYVAQAGLVSLLLRMFRFSILITFFYLVLCAVVQGLILAQRFSDDAFVNSVFKKPEVLAFYVIQRTFSVLYYYGMKRAAYRLSDPHFYQSSKWLQDLWEKRRNAATMHITSKAARSAQGKTIIRCTIL
;
A
#
# COMPACT_ATOMS: atom_id res chain seq x y z
N MET A 1 9.86 32.90 -33.70
CA MET A 1 10.52 31.67 -33.21
C MET A 1 10.87 31.91 -31.75
N LYS A 2 10.12 31.33 -30.79
CA LYS A 2 10.42 31.50 -29.35
C LYS A 2 10.28 30.16 -28.64
N PRO A 3 11.37 29.40 -28.46
CA PRO A 3 11.37 28.22 -27.62
C PRO A 3 11.86 28.63 -26.22
N GLN A 4 10.94 28.99 -25.31
CA GLN A 4 11.29 29.31 -23.92
C GLN A 4 10.23 28.86 -22.89
N THR A 5 9.26 28.04 -23.27
CA THR A 5 8.15 27.65 -22.37
C THR A 5 8.28 26.25 -21.78
N ILE A 6 9.26 25.45 -22.21
CA ILE A 6 9.39 24.05 -21.77
C ILE A 6 10.21 23.95 -20.47
N ASP A 7 11.32 24.69 -20.35
CA ASP A 7 12.20 24.61 -19.17
C ASP A 7 11.61 25.25 -17.89
N THR A 8 10.87 26.37 -18.02
CA THR A 8 10.25 27.04 -16.87
C THR A 8 9.04 26.26 -16.33
N GLN A 9 8.33 25.52 -17.18
CA GLN A 9 7.31 24.55 -16.75
C GLN A 9 7.97 23.34 -16.08
N GLN A 10 9.10 22.84 -16.59
CA GLN A 10 9.84 21.72 -15.98
C GLN A 10 10.43 22.04 -14.60
N GLN A 11 10.89 23.28 -14.38
CA GLN A 11 11.37 23.73 -13.06
C GLN A 11 10.24 23.95 -12.04
N HIS A 12 9.04 24.30 -12.49
CA HIS A 12 7.83 24.31 -11.66
C HIS A 12 7.20 22.91 -11.48
N LEU A 13 7.52 21.95 -12.35
CA LEU A 13 7.06 20.55 -12.28
C LEU A 13 7.83 19.72 -11.24
N LEU A 14 9.09 20.08 -10.94
CA LEU A 14 9.93 19.39 -9.95
C LEU A 14 9.69 19.83 -8.49
N THR A 15 8.86 20.85 -8.25
CA THR A 15 8.73 21.51 -6.93
C THR A 15 7.42 21.23 -6.18
N VAL A 16 6.53 20.37 -6.67
CA VAL A 16 5.14 20.30 -6.16
C VAL A 16 4.71 18.91 -5.66
N ILE A 17 5.63 18.16 -5.05
CA ILE A 17 5.23 17.23 -3.99
C ILE A 17 5.37 18.04 -2.70
N PRO A 18 4.26 18.40 -2.02
CA PRO A 18 4.35 19.21 -0.81
C PRO A 18 5.31 18.56 0.18
N PHE A 19 6.18 19.34 0.81
CA PHE A 19 7.27 18.86 1.68
C PHE A 19 6.83 17.76 2.66
N ARG A 20 5.59 17.86 3.17
CA ARG A 20 4.93 16.87 4.02
C ARG A 20 4.91 15.46 3.40
N TYR A 21 4.54 15.32 2.13
CA TYR A 21 4.47 14.02 1.44
C TYR A 21 5.84 13.42 1.18
N ARG A 22 6.85 14.26 0.89
CA ARG A 22 8.24 13.81 0.76
C ARG A 22 8.73 13.21 2.08
N ILE A 23 8.44 13.87 3.21
CA ILE A 23 8.78 13.35 4.54
C ILE A 23 8.11 11.99 4.77
N LEU A 24 6.79 11.89 4.52
CA LEU A 24 6.07 10.62 4.72
C LEU A 24 6.65 9.49 3.87
N LEU A 25 7.04 9.79 2.62
CA LEU A 25 7.67 8.82 1.72
C LEU A 25 9.06 8.40 2.20
N TYR A 26 9.92 9.34 2.59
CA TYR A 26 11.24 9.01 3.15
C TYR A 26 11.13 8.23 4.45
N LEU A 27 10.18 8.58 5.32
CA LEU A 27 9.91 7.85 6.55
C LEU A 27 9.43 6.42 6.26
N ASN A 28 8.58 6.24 5.25
CA ASN A 28 8.12 4.92 4.84
C ASN A 28 9.28 4.05 4.34
N ILE A 29 10.18 4.61 3.52
CA ILE A 29 11.39 3.92 3.05
C ILE A 29 12.30 3.58 4.23
N LEU A 30 12.51 4.51 5.16
CA LEU A 30 13.33 4.30 6.35
C LEU A 30 12.81 3.13 7.20
N LEU A 31 11.49 3.06 7.43
CA LEU A 31 10.88 1.96 8.18
C LEU A 31 11.09 0.60 7.50
N VAL A 32 11.00 0.54 6.16
CA VAL A 32 11.28 -0.68 5.40
C VAL A 32 12.75 -1.08 5.50
N VAL A 33 13.67 -0.12 5.47
CA VAL A 33 15.10 -0.38 5.66
C VAL A 33 15.38 -0.92 7.06
N VAL A 34 14.75 -0.35 8.10
CA VAL A 34 14.86 -0.85 9.48
C VAL A 34 14.34 -2.28 9.58
N ASP A 35 13.19 -2.60 8.96
CA ASP A 35 12.68 -3.98 8.90
C ASP A 35 13.68 -4.93 8.23
N ILE A 36 14.27 -4.55 7.08
CA ILE A 36 15.29 -5.37 6.39
C ILE A 36 16.50 -5.64 7.31
N CYS A 37 16.97 -4.61 8.00
CA CYS A 37 18.10 -4.72 8.92
C CYS A 37 17.76 -5.67 10.09
N ILE A 38 16.61 -5.49 10.73
CA ILE A 38 16.19 -6.33 11.85
C ILE A 38 15.97 -7.77 11.39
N ASN A 39 15.26 -7.96 10.27
CA ASN A 39 15.07 -9.28 9.69
C ASN A 39 16.46 -9.92 9.53
N THR A 40 17.39 -9.30 8.82
CA THR A 40 18.73 -9.88 8.55
C THR A 40 19.58 -10.14 9.79
N PHE A 41 19.60 -9.22 10.75
CA PHE A 41 20.56 -9.26 11.86
C PHE A 41 19.96 -9.58 13.24
N SER A 42 18.66 -9.85 13.35
CA SER A 42 17.97 -10.11 14.64
C SER A 42 18.63 -11.19 15.50
N GLU A 43 19.16 -12.25 14.87
CA GLU A 43 19.88 -13.31 15.57
C GLU A 43 21.23 -12.85 16.13
N PHE A 44 21.88 -11.88 15.49
CA PHE A 44 23.15 -11.31 15.93
C PHE A 44 22.96 -10.22 16.99
N LEU A 45 21.93 -9.36 16.85
CA LEU A 45 21.68 -8.26 17.79
C LEU A 45 21.14 -8.71 19.15
N ALA A 46 20.48 -9.87 19.21
CA ALA A 46 19.84 -10.35 20.42
C ALA A 46 20.30 -11.75 20.84
N PRO A 47 21.47 -11.84 21.53
CA PRO A 47 21.92 -13.10 22.12
C PRO A 47 20.90 -13.62 23.14
N ASN A 48 20.31 -12.75 23.96
CA ASN A 48 19.38 -13.16 25.01
C ASN A 48 17.92 -13.21 24.52
N THR A 49 17.10 -14.09 25.10
CA THR A 49 15.67 -14.26 24.77
C THR A 49 14.86 -12.96 24.88
N PHE A 50 15.06 -12.20 25.97
CA PHE A 50 14.38 -10.91 26.15
C PHE A 50 14.78 -9.86 25.11
N GLY A 51 16.05 -9.82 24.73
CA GLY A 51 16.51 -8.92 23.67
C GLY A 51 15.84 -9.24 22.34
N GLN A 52 15.65 -10.53 22.03
CA GLN A 52 15.06 -10.95 20.77
C GLN A 52 13.58 -10.61 20.72
N LEU A 53 12.87 -10.79 21.84
CA LEU A 53 11.48 -10.35 22.00
C LEU A 53 11.33 -8.85 21.69
N ILE A 54 12.19 -8.01 22.28
CA ILE A 54 12.14 -6.56 22.07
C ILE A 54 12.38 -6.20 20.60
N ILE A 55 13.38 -6.82 19.96
CA ILE A 55 13.69 -6.59 18.55
C ILE A 55 12.51 -6.97 17.64
N PHE A 56 11.85 -8.10 17.93
CA PHE A 56 10.65 -8.55 17.19
C PHE A 56 9.47 -7.58 17.36
N ILE A 57 9.22 -7.09 18.58
CA ILE A 57 8.18 -6.07 18.82
C ILE A 57 8.48 -4.79 18.02
N ILE A 58 9.74 -4.33 18.03
CA ILE A 58 10.15 -3.14 17.26
C ILE A 58 9.91 -3.37 15.77
N GLN A 59 10.26 -4.55 15.25
CA GLN A 59 10.04 -4.90 13.85
C GLN A 59 8.56 -4.85 13.47
N ASP A 60 7.68 -5.47 14.27
CA ASP A 60 6.24 -5.49 14.03
C ASP A 60 5.65 -4.07 14.02
N VAL A 61 6.06 -3.24 14.97
CA VAL A 61 5.66 -1.82 15.01
C VAL A 61 6.14 -1.09 13.76
N CYS A 62 7.36 -1.33 13.27
CA CYS A 62 7.85 -0.74 12.03
C CYS A 62 7.01 -1.16 10.82
N ILE A 63 6.63 -2.44 10.70
CA ILE A 63 5.78 -2.94 9.60
C ILE A 63 4.38 -2.30 9.67
N VAL A 64 3.77 -2.24 10.85
CA VAL A 64 2.45 -1.61 11.07
C VAL A 64 2.49 -0.12 10.74
N LEU A 65 3.53 0.60 11.17
CA LEU A 65 3.70 2.00 10.82
C LEU A 65 3.91 2.19 9.32
N ALA A 66 4.70 1.32 8.67
CA ALA A 66 4.94 1.41 7.24
C ALA A 66 3.64 1.22 6.43
N VAL A 67 2.79 0.25 6.79
CA VAL A 67 1.49 0.07 6.11
C VAL A 67 0.52 1.22 6.41
N THR A 68 0.52 1.73 7.64
CA THR A 68 -0.34 2.86 8.03
C THR A 68 0.04 4.12 7.27
N LEU A 69 1.33 4.43 7.17
CA LEU A 69 1.83 5.54 6.36
C LEU A 69 1.46 5.38 4.89
N LEU A 70 1.57 4.16 4.35
CA LEU A 70 1.14 3.88 2.98
C LEU A 70 -0.34 4.23 2.78
N ILE A 71 -1.21 3.77 3.68
CA ILE A 71 -2.66 4.04 3.63
C ILE A 71 -2.92 5.54 3.76
N VAL A 72 -2.28 6.22 4.71
CA VAL A 72 -2.43 7.67 4.89
C VAL A 72 -2.02 8.43 3.64
N MET A 73 -0.89 8.09 3.01
CA MET A 73 -0.46 8.74 1.76
C MET A 73 -1.44 8.48 0.60
N ILE A 74 -2.06 7.29 0.55
CA ILE A 74 -3.12 6.95 -0.42
C ILE A 74 -4.41 7.73 -0.12
N LEU A 75 -4.78 7.96 1.13
CA LEU A 75 -6.01 8.67 1.48
C LEU A 75 -5.89 10.20 1.37
N THR A 76 -4.68 10.72 1.53
CA THR A 76 -4.39 12.16 1.47
C THR A 76 -4.21 12.67 0.04
N THR A 77 -4.09 11.79 -0.95
CA THR A 77 -3.99 12.19 -2.37
C THR A 77 -5.32 12.77 -2.89
N TYR A 78 -5.25 13.72 -3.81
CA TYR A 78 -6.42 14.39 -4.39
C TYR A 78 -7.41 13.40 -5.04
N VAL A 79 -6.90 12.31 -5.58
CA VAL A 79 -7.72 11.23 -6.18
C VAL A 79 -8.62 10.54 -5.14
N ALA A 80 -8.15 10.40 -3.90
CA ALA A 80 -8.97 9.87 -2.81
C ALA A 80 -10.00 10.89 -2.32
N GLN A 81 -9.61 12.16 -2.18
CA GLN A 81 -10.53 13.26 -1.80
C GLN A 81 -11.64 13.48 -2.85
N ALA A 82 -11.34 13.21 -4.11
CA ALA A 82 -12.28 13.22 -5.23
C ALA A 82 -13.31 12.06 -5.22
N GLY A 83 -13.30 11.16 -4.23
CA GLY A 83 -14.21 10.01 -4.16
C GLY A 83 -13.83 8.86 -5.10
N LEU A 84 -12.60 8.84 -5.63
CA LEU A 84 -12.03 7.75 -6.42
C LEU A 84 -11.23 6.73 -5.59
N VAL A 85 -11.48 6.68 -4.28
CA VAL A 85 -10.82 5.75 -3.34
C VAL A 85 -10.90 4.30 -3.82
N SER A 86 -12.02 3.88 -4.42
CA SER A 86 -12.18 2.51 -4.94
C SER A 86 -11.22 2.17 -6.10
N LEU A 87 -10.86 3.16 -6.92
CA LEU A 87 -9.88 3.01 -7.99
C LEU A 87 -8.47 2.91 -7.40
N LEU A 88 -8.15 3.77 -6.43
CA LEU A 88 -6.85 3.81 -5.77
C LEU A 88 -6.59 2.51 -4.99
N LEU A 89 -7.59 2.03 -4.23
CA LEU A 89 -7.53 0.72 -3.59
C LEU A 89 -7.33 -0.39 -4.62
N ARG A 90 -7.97 -0.33 -5.79
CA ARG A 90 -7.74 -1.32 -6.85
C ARG A 90 -6.28 -1.34 -7.35
N MET A 91 -5.62 -0.19 -7.39
CA MET A 91 -4.23 -0.07 -7.82
C MET A 91 -3.21 -0.56 -6.77
N PHE A 92 -3.52 -0.36 -5.48
CA PHE A 92 -2.64 -0.72 -4.36
C PHE A 92 -3.02 -2.01 -3.62
N ARG A 93 -4.12 -2.67 -4.03
CA ARG A 93 -4.63 -3.93 -3.45
C ARG A 93 -3.55 -4.97 -3.24
N PHE A 94 -2.68 -5.16 -4.23
CA PHE A 94 -1.59 -6.12 -4.14
C PHE A 94 -0.56 -5.76 -3.07
N SER A 95 -0.14 -4.49 -2.98
CA SER A 95 0.82 -4.06 -1.96
C SER A 95 0.23 -4.19 -0.54
N ILE A 96 -1.02 -3.79 -0.34
CA ILE A 96 -1.70 -3.91 0.97
C ILE A 96 -1.84 -5.39 1.36
N LEU A 97 -2.26 -6.23 0.42
CA LEU A 97 -2.45 -7.66 0.66
C LEU A 97 -1.13 -8.36 1.00
N ILE A 98 -0.07 -8.09 0.24
CA ILE A 98 1.27 -8.64 0.50
C ILE A 98 1.76 -8.20 1.88
N THR A 99 1.59 -6.93 2.26
CA THR A 99 2.01 -6.44 3.57
C THR A 99 1.23 -7.10 4.71
N PHE A 100 -0.08 -7.29 4.57
CA PHE A 100 -0.89 -7.97 5.57
C PHE A 100 -0.47 -9.43 5.74
N PHE A 101 -0.28 -10.16 4.63
CA PHE A 101 0.22 -11.53 4.67
C PHE A 101 1.62 -11.61 5.30
N TYR A 102 2.50 -10.67 4.95
CA TYR A 102 3.85 -10.62 5.53
C TYR A 102 3.81 -10.38 7.03
N LEU A 103 2.97 -9.46 7.52
CA LEU A 103 2.81 -9.19 8.95
C LEU A 103 2.36 -10.43 9.72
N VAL A 104 1.33 -11.13 9.23
CA VAL A 104 0.85 -12.37 9.86
C VAL A 104 1.95 -13.44 9.85
N LEU A 105 2.61 -13.62 8.71
CA LEU A 105 3.68 -14.61 8.58
C LEU A 105 4.87 -14.29 9.50
N CYS A 106 5.21 -13.01 9.66
CA CYS A 106 6.26 -12.56 10.56
C CYS A 106 5.89 -12.85 12.03
N ALA A 107 4.68 -12.46 12.46
CA ALA A 107 4.20 -12.73 13.82
C ALA A 107 4.16 -14.23 14.16
N VAL A 108 3.73 -15.08 13.22
CA VAL A 108 3.73 -16.54 13.39
C VAL A 108 5.15 -17.06 13.57
N VAL A 109 6.08 -16.70 12.69
CA VAL A 109 7.48 -17.16 12.76
C VAL A 109 8.18 -16.68 14.02
N GLN A 110 8.02 -15.40 14.37
CA GLN A 110 8.58 -14.84 15.60
C GLN A 110 8.03 -15.56 16.84
N GLY A 111 6.72 -15.82 16.88
CA GLY A 111 6.08 -16.58 17.95
C GLY A 111 6.64 -18.01 18.09
N LEU A 112 6.84 -18.71 16.97
CA LEU A 112 7.44 -20.04 16.96
C LEU A 112 8.89 -20.03 17.47
N ILE A 113 9.72 -19.08 17.00
CA ILE A 113 11.11 -18.94 17.43
C ILE A 113 11.20 -18.64 18.93
N LEU A 114 10.34 -17.74 19.39
CA LEU A 114 10.33 -17.31 20.78
C LEU A 114 9.82 -18.42 21.71
N ALA A 115 8.78 -19.16 21.31
CA ALA A 115 8.29 -20.33 22.04
C ALA A 115 9.37 -21.39 22.23
N GLN A 116 10.20 -21.62 21.21
CA GLN A 116 11.35 -22.52 21.34
C GLN A 116 12.41 -21.97 22.29
N ARG A 117 12.75 -20.68 22.20
CA ARG A 117 13.73 -20.05 23.10
C ARG A 117 13.29 -20.00 24.57
N PHE A 118 12.00 -19.96 24.85
CA PHE A 118 11.49 -20.07 26.22
C PHE A 118 11.46 -21.52 26.73
N SER A 119 11.42 -22.50 25.84
CA SER A 119 11.33 -23.93 26.22
C SER A 119 12.71 -24.58 26.39
N ASP A 120 13.70 -24.14 25.62
CA ASP A 120 15.08 -24.64 25.67
C ASP A 120 16.03 -23.54 26.17
N ASP A 121 16.58 -23.67 27.38
CA ASP A 121 17.61 -22.78 27.95
C ASP A 121 18.95 -22.78 27.15
N ALA A 122 19.10 -23.69 26.18
CA ALA A 122 20.29 -23.79 25.35
C ALA A 122 20.27 -22.75 24.23
N PHE A 123 21.04 -21.68 24.46
CA PHE A 123 21.36 -20.51 23.63
C PHE A 123 21.66 -20.76 22.14
N VAL A 124 21.97 -22.00 21.72
CA VAL A 124 22.52 -22.28 20.39
C VAL A 124 21.47 -22.96 19.50
N ASN A 125 21.05 -22.24 18.45
CA ASN A 125 20.36 -22.74 17.26
C ASN A 125 18.93 -23.30 17.41
N SER A 126 18.03 -22.62 18.14
CA SER A 126 16.60 -23.00 18.20
C SER A 126 15.94 -23.18 16.83
N VAL A 127 16.26 -22.30 15.87
CA VAL A 127 15.72 -22.34 14.49
C VAL A 127 16.10 -23.65 13.77
N PHE A 128 17.33 -24.15 13.97
CA PHE A 128 17.81 -25.37 13.29
C PHE A 128 17.40 -26.66 13.98
N LYS A 129 16.87 -26.59 15.22
CA LYS A 129 16.48 -27.79 15.98
C LYS A 129 15.21 -28.45 15.45
N LYS A 130 14.26 -27.68 14.92
CA LYS A 130 13.00 -28.23 14.37
C LYS A 130 12.86 -27.90 12.88
N PRO A 131 12.75 -28.90 12.00
CA PRO A 131 12.66 -28.68 10.55
C PRO A 131 11.41 -27.88 10.16
N GLU A 132 10.33 -27.99 10.93
CA GLU A 132 9.09 -27.23 10.72
C GLU A 132 9.32 -25.72 10.91
N VAL A 133 9.99 -25.32 12.00
CA VAL A 133 10.27 -23.90 12.29
C VAL A 133 11.26 -23.34 11.29
N LEU A 134 12.26 -24.13 10.88
CA LEU A 134 13.19 -23.76 9.81
C LEU A 134 12.45 -23.54 8.48
N ALA A 135 11.50 -24.39 8.12
CA ALA A 135 10.72 -24.24 6.90
C ALA A 135 9.90 -22.93 6.92
N PHE A 136 9.18 -22.66 8.01
CA PHE A 136 8.44 -21.40 8.17
C PHE A 136 9.36 -20.18 8.13
N TYR A 137 10.54 -20.27 8.75
CA TYR A 137 11.56 -19.23 8.71
C TYR A 137 12.01 -18.94 7.27
N VAL A 138 12.40 -19.95 6.49
CA VAL A 138 12.83 -19.78 5.09
C VAL A 138 11.69 -19.23 4.22
N ILE A 139 10.46 -19.69 4.42
CA ILE A 139 9.27 -19.18 3.72
C ILE A 139 9.08 -17.70 4.02
N GLN A 140 9.17 -17.29 5.29
CA GLN A 140 9.02 -15.90 5.71
C GLN A 140 10.10 -15.00 5.09
N ARG A 141 11.36 -15.45 5.05
CA ARG A 141 12.46 -14.73 4.40
C ARG A 141 12.30 -14.62 2.89
N THR A 142 11.78 -15.66 2.26
CA THR A 142 11.48 -15.61 0.83
C THR A 142 10.35 -14.63 0.56
N PHE A 143 9.32 -14.63 1.41
CA PHE A 143 8.18 -13.72 1.29
C PHE A 143 8.54 -12.27 1.60
N SER A 144 9.55 -12.01 2.46
CA SER A 144 10.01 -10.66 2.75
C SER A 144 10.49 -9.93 1.50
N VAL A 145 11.09 -10.65 0.54
CA VAL A 145 11.47 -10.08 -0.77
C VAL A 145 10.26 -9.54 -1.53
N LEU A 146 9.14 -10.26 -1.51
CA LEU A 146 7.89 -9.82 -2.14
C LEU A 146 7.30 -8.59 -1.42
N TYR A 147 7.37 -8.57 -0.09
CA TYR A 147 6.97 -7.41 0.72
C TYR A 147 7.80 -6.18 0.38
N TYR A 148 9.13 -6.29 0.36
CA TYR A 148 10.02 -5.17 0.02
C TYR A 148 9.78 -4.67 -1.40
N TYR A 149 9.58 -5.58 -2.35
CA TYR A 149 9.21 -5.21 -3.71
C TYR A 149 7.85 -4.49 -3.77
N GLY A 150 6.84 -4.99 -3.05
CA GLY A 150 5.50 -4.42 -3.00
C GLY A 150 5.46 -3.02 -2.40
N MET A 151 6.22 -2.81 -1.31
CA MET A 151 6.36 -1.50 -0.65
C MET A 151 7.15 -0.53 -1.51
N LYS A 152 8.28 -0.96 -2.09
CA LYS A 152 9.06 -0.16 -3.04
C LYS A 152 8.19 0.30 -4.20
N ARG A 153 7.49 -0.64 -4.86
CA ARG A 153 6.58 -0.35 -5.98
C ARG A 153 5.48 0.62 -5.59
N ALA A 154 4.92 0.49 -4.39
CA ALA A 154 3.91 1.42 -3.91
C ALA A 154 4.51 2.82 -3.70
N ALA A 155 5.66 2.93 -3.02
CA ALA A 155 6.35 4.21 -2.83
C ALA A 155 6.68 4.91 -4.16
N TYR A 156 7.15 4.18 -5.18
CA TYR A 156 7.39 4.76 -6.52
C TYR A 156 6.12 5.30 -7.16
N ARG A 157 5.01 4.54 -7.10
CA ARG A 157 3.72 5.00 -7.64
C ARG A 157 3.19 6.22 -6.92
N LEU A 158 3.37 6.28 -5.60
CA LEU A 158 3.00 7.45 -4.79
C LEU A 158 3.95 8.64 -4.96
N SER A 159 5.14 8.44 -5.52
CA SER A 159 6.06 9.52 -5.87
C SER A 159 5.68 10.23 -7.17
N ASP A 160 4.72 9.70 -7.94
CA ASP A 160 4.30 10.33 -9.19
C ASP A 160 3.50 11.62 -8.90
N PRO A 161 3.96 12.79 -9.34
CA PRO A 161 3.27 14.07 -9.13
C PRO A 161 1.85 14.10 -9.72
N HIS A 162 1.51 13.21 -10.67
CA HIS A 162 0.17 13.14 -11.26
C HIS A 162 -0.97 12.89 -10.25
N PHE A 163 -0.68 12.27 -9.10
CA PHE A 163 -1.68 11.99 -8.07
C PHE A 163 -2.01 13.20 -7.16
N TYR A 164 -1.18 14.24 -7.18
CA TYR A 164 -1.29 15.41 -6.28
C TYR A 164 -1.78 16.68 -6.99
N GLN A 165 -1.88 16.69 -8.31
CA GLN A 165 -2.43 17.80 -9.08
C GLN A 165 -3.78 17.43 -9.71
N SER A 166 -4.61 18.43 -10.00
CA SER A 166 -5.82 18.29 -10.83
C SER A 166 -5.44 18.05 -12.29
N SER A 167 -4.82 16.91 -12.57
CA SER A 167 -4.35 16.54 -13.90
C SER A 167 -5.49 16.44 -14.90
N LYS A 168 -5.19 16.71 -16.19
CA LYS A 168 -6.13 16.51 -17.30
C LYS A 168 -6.72 15.09 -17.30
N TRP A 169 -5.91 14.10 -16.93
CA TRP A 169 -6.37 12.72 -16.77
C TRP A 169 -7.50 12.58 -15.74
N LEU A 170 -7.41 13.29 -14.62
CA LEU A 170 -8.47 13.28 -13.60
C LEU A 170 -9.74 13.93 -14.15
N GLN A 171 -9.59 15.05 -14.89
CA GLN A 171 -10.71 15.74 -15.55
C GLN A 171 -11.41 14.83 -16.56
N ASP A 172 -10.66 14.12 -17.41
CA ASP A 172 -11.20 13.15 -18.35
C ASP A 172 -11.95 12.00 -17.65
N LEU A 173 -11.44 11.52 -16.51
CA LEU A 173 -12.13 10.50 -15.71
C LEU A 173 -13.45 11.02 -15.13
N TRP A 174 -13.45 12.26 -14.66
CA TRP A 174 -14.66 12.93 -14.18
C TRP A 174 -15.69 13.08 -15.30
N GLU A 175 -15.27 13.50 -16.49
CA GLU A 175 -16.15 13.62 -17.65
C GLU A 175 -16.71 12.25 -18.07
N LYS A 176 -15.87 11.21 -18.16
CA LYS A 176 -16.34 9.85 -18.47
C LYS A 176 -17.38 9.35 -17.46
N ARG A 177 -17.16 9.54 -16.16
CA ARG A 177 -18.13 9.15 -15.12
C ARG A 177 -19.42 9.95 -15.20
N ARG A 178 -19.33 11.26 -15.42
CA ARG A 178 -20.49 12.15 -15.55
C ARG A 178 -21.32 11.74 -16.77
N ASN A 179 -20.68 11.50 -17.91
CA ASN A 179 -21.33 11.07 -19.14
C ASN A 179 -22.02 9.71 -18.97
N ALA A 180 -21.38 8.74 -18.30
CA ALA A 180 -21.99 7.44 -18.00
C ALA A 180 -23.22 7.57 -17.10
N ALA A 181 -23.15 8.39 -16.03
CA ALA A 181 -24.29 8.63 -15.15
C ALA A 181 -25.45 9.31 -15.91
N THR A 182 -25.16 10.29 -16.75
CA THR A 182 -26.15 10.96 -17.60
C THR A 182 -26.83 9.97 -18.55
N MET A 183 -26.09 9.05 -19.19
CA MET A 183 -26.68 8.00 -20.05
C MET A 183 -27.62 7.05 -19.29
N HIS A 184 -27.29 6.69 -18.05
CA HIS A 184 -28.18 5.86 -17.23
C HIS A 184 -29.48 6.59 -16.86
N ILE A 185 -29.42 7.89 -16.59
CA ILE A 185 -30.61 8.71 -16.30
C ILE A 185 -31.47 8.89 -17.57
N THR A 186 -30.86 9.25 -18.70
CA THR A 186 -31.60 9.44 -19.96
C THR A 186 -32.24 8.14 -20.44
N SER A 187 -31.57 7.00 -20.33
CA SER A 187 -32.15 5.70 -20.70
C SER A 187 -33.27 5.24 -19.77
N LYS A 188 -33.23 5.59 -18.48
CA LYS A 188 -34.36 5.34 -17.54
C LYS A 188 -35.53 6.28 -17.82
N ALA A 189 -35.27 7.56 -18.08
CA ALA A 189 -36.29 8.54 -18.43
C ALA A 189 -37.00 8.17 -19.74
N ALA A 190 -36.24 7.75 -20.76
CA ALA A 190 -36.79 7.26 -22.03
C ALA A 190 -37.70 6.04 -21.85
N ARG A 191 -37.27 5.05 -21.05
CA ARG A 191 -38.10 3.86 -20.74
C ARG A 191 -39.37 4.21 -19.97
N SER A 192 -39.33 5.17 -19.05
CA SER A 192 -40.51 5.64 -18.32
C SER A 192 -41.50 6.39 -19.22
N ALA A 193 -40.99 7.23 -20.13
CA ALA A 193 -41.82 7.91 -21.13
C ALA A 193 -42.47 6.91 -22.10
N GLN A 194 -41.71 5.93 -22.58
CA GLN A 194 -42.20 4.89 -23.48
C GLN A 194 -43.25 3.99 -22.80
N GLY A 195 -43.06 3.65 -21.52
CA GLY A 195 -44.07 2.93 -20.73
C GLY A 195 -45.38 3.73 -20.56
N LYS A 196 -45.30 5.04 -20.31
CA LYS A 196 -46.50 5.90 -20.23
C LYS A 196 -47.24 6.03 -21.57
N THR A 197 -46.52 6.11 -22.68
CA THR A 197 -47.14 6.17 -24.02
C THR A 197 -47.85 4.87 -24.39
N ILE A 198 -47.26 3.71 -24.06
CA ILE A 198 -47.88 2.39 -24.31
C ILE A 198 -49.18 2.23 -23.50
N ILE A 199 -49.18 2.63 -22.22
CA ILE A 199 -50.39 2.59 -21.38
C ILE A 199 -51.48 3.51 -21.96
N ARG A 200 -51.11 4.69 -22.47
CA ARG A 200 -52.06 5.65 -23.04
C ARG A 200 -52.69 5.17 -24.36
N CYS A 201 -51.98 4.39 -25.17
CA CYS A 201 -52.52 3.76 -26.39
C CYS A 201 -53.35 2.50 -26.13
N THR A 202 -53.27 1.91 -24.93
CA THR A 202 -54.02 0.67 -24.59
C THR A 202 -55.39 0.99 -23.96
N ILE A 203 -55.60 2.23 -23.50
CA ILE A 203 -56.83 2.68 -22.82
C ILE A 203 -57.76 3.48 -23.76
N LEU A 204 -57.33 3.73 -25.00
CA LEU A 204 -58.12 4.35 -26.08
C LEU A 204 -58.58 3.28 -27.05
#